data_AF-A0A9E1RIV3-F1
#
_entry.id   AF-A0A9E1RIV3-F1
#
_cell.length_a   1.000
_cell.length_b   1.000
_cell.length_c   1.000
_cell.angle_alpha   90.00
_cell.angle_beta   90.00
_cell.angle_gamma   90.00
#
_symmetry.space_group_name_H-M   'P 1'
#
loop_
_entity.id
_entity.type
_entity.pdbx_description
1 polymer ?
#
loop_
_entity_poly.entity_id
_entity_poly.type
_entity_poly.pdbx_seq_one_letter_code
_entity_poly.pdbx_strand_id
1 'polypeptide(L)' 'MIKYNISYKNPHKHLIDFELTTSTKNKEKLQFQLSAWRPGRYELADFAQNIINWQAYNEKDEKLSFK' A
#
# COMPACT_ATOMS: atom_id res chain seq x y z
N MET A 1 12.33 9.73 -1.34
CA MET A 1 11.02 10.30 -1.71
C MET A 1 10.09 9.14 -1.97
N ILE A 2 8.82 9.22 -1.59
CA ILE A 2 7.86 8.13 -1.82
C ILE A 2 7.22 8.36 -3.19
N LYS A 3 7.26 7.34 -4.05
CA LYS A 3 6.60 7.35 -5.35
C LYS A 3 5.40 6.41 -5.29
N TYR A 4 4.25 6.92 -5.75
CA TYR A 4 3.03 6.15 -5.89
C TYR A 4 2.71 6.01 -7.37
N ASN A 5 2.39 4.78 -7.78
CA ASN A 5 1.82 4.48 -9.08
C ASN A 5 0.45 3.83 -8.85
N ILE A 6 -0.58 4.42 -9.45
CA ILE A 6 -1.97 4.00 -9.28
C ILE A 6 -2.50 3.69 -10.67
N SER A 7 -2.99 2.47 -10.85
CA SER A 7 -3.52 2.02 -12.13
C SER A 7 -4.78 1.18 -11.96
N TYR A 8 -5.47 0.93 -13.06
CA TYR A 8 -6.74 0.20 -13.05
C TYR A 8 -6.76 -0.81 -14.20
N LYS A 9 -6.11 -1.97 -14.01
CA LYS A 9 -5.89 -2.96 -15.08
C LYS A 9 -7.16 -3.69 -15.50
N ASN A 10 -8.03 -4.02 -14.54
CA ASN A 10 -9.25 -4.80 -14.78
C ASN A 10 -10.49 -4.07 -14.24
N PRO A 11 -11.07 -3.12 -15.00
CA PRO A 11 -12.12 -2.24 -14.48
C PRO A 11 -13.39 -2.92 -13.99
N HIS A 12 -13.72 -4.09 -14.53
CA HIS A 12 -14.88 -4.87 -14.13
C HIS A 12 -14.74 -5.52 -12.75
N LYS A 13 -13.51 -5.60 -12.20
CA LYS A 13 -13.26 -6.21 -10.89
C LYS A 13 -13.40 -5.22 -9.74
N HIS A 14 -13.52 -3.92 -10.02
CA HIS A 14 -13.56 -2.88 -8.98
C HIS A 14 -12.31 -2.90 -8.07
N LEU A 15 -11.16 -3.28 -8.62
CA LEU A 15 -9.88 -3.33 -7.91
C LEU A 15 -8.89 -2.35 -8.50
N ILE A 16 -8.35 -1.48 -7.65
CA ILE A 16 -7.31 -0.51 -8.01
C ILE A 16 -5.96 -1.13 -7.70
N ASP A 17 -5.04 -1.06 -8.67
CA ASP A 17 -3.68 -1.52 -8.53
C ASP A 17 -2.83 -0.38 -7.92
N PHE A 18 -2.30 -0.62 -6.73
CA PHE A 18 -1.40 0.31 -6.03
C PHE A 18 0.02 -0.23 -6.01
N GLU A 19 0.96 0.62 -6.38
CA GLU A 19 2.40 0.36 -6.28
C GLU A 19 3.07 1.53 -5.56
N LEU A 20 3.88 1.20 -4.56
CA LEU A 20 4.61 2.17 -3.73
C LEU A 20 6.10 1.83 -3.80
N THR A 21 6.90 2.80 -4.20
CA THR A 21 8.37 2.70 -4.17
C THR A 21 8.94 3.73 -3.23
N THR A 22 9.77 3.31 -2.27
CA THR A 22 10.46 4.21 -1.34
C THR A 22 11.81 3.63 -0.94
N SER A 23 12.77 4.51 -0.61
CA SER A 23 14.00 4.08 0.04
C SER A 23 13.77 3.74 1.51
N THR A 24 14.51 2.76 2.01
CA THR A 24 14.45 2.29 3.42
C THR A 24 15.12 3.26 4.38
N LYS A 25 15.96 4.18 3.89
CA LYS A 25 16.73 5.15 4.69
C LYS A 25 17.47 4.48 5.85
N ASN A 26 18.10 3.34 5.61
CA ASN A 26 18.85 2.52 6.59
C ASN A 26 18.00 2.00 7.77
N LYS A 27 16.67 1.93 7.63
CA LYS A 27 15.82 1.27 8.62
C LYS A 27 15.73 -0.22 8.36
N GLU A 28 15.89 -1.03 9.41
CA GLU A 28 15.69 -2.48 9.35
C GLU A 28 14.24 -2.87 9.07
N LYS A 29 13.29 -2.05 9.54
CA LYS A 29 11.86 -2.26 9.36
C LYS A 29 11.18 -0.98 8.91
N LEU A 30 10.24 -1.13 7.98
CA LEU A 30 9.35 -0.08 7.56
C LEU A 30 7.93 -0.43 8.00
N GLN A 31 7.20 0.58 8.46
CA GLN A 31 5.80 0.46 8.80
C GLN A 31 5.00 1.38 7.87
N PHE A 32 4.02 0.79 7.20
CA PHE A 32 3.04 1.50 6.41
C PHE A 32 1.70 1.49 7.15
N GLN A 33 0.99 2.61 7.09
CA GLN A 33 -0.30 2.77 7.74
C GLN A 33 -1.27 3.40 6.76
N LEU A 34 -2.50 2.91 6.76
CA LEU A 34 -3.62 3.54 6.08
C LEU A 34 -4.46 4.28 7.12
N SER A 35 -4.94 5.47 6.77
CA SER A 35 -5.81 6.24 7.64
C SER A 35 -7.08 5.45 7.97
N ALA A 36 -7.62 5.59 9.18
CA ALA A 36 -8.88 4.96 9.60
C ALA A 36 -10.12 5.87 9.39
N TRP A 37 -9.92 7.04 8.81
CA TRP A 37 -10.97 8.02 8.51
C TRP A 37 -10.46 8.95 7.41
N ARG A 38 -11.38 9.70 6.78
CA ARG A 38 -11.05 10.70 5.76
C ARG A 38 -11.73 12.03 6.09
N PRO A 39 -11.07 13.18 5.89
CA PRO A 39 -11.69 14.48 6.12
C PRO A 39 -13.04 14.62 5.40
N GLY A 40 -14.02 15.25 6.07
CA GLY A 40 -15.38 15.39 5.56
C GLY A 40 -16.32 14.22 5.93
N ARG A 41 -15.83 13.15 6.55
CA ARG A 41 -16.67 12.10 7.16
C ARG A 41 -16.11 11.72 8.54
N TYR A 42 -16.81 12.13 9.60
CA TYR A 42 -16.38 11.93 10.99
C TYR A 42 -16.84 10.57 11.54
N GLU A 43 -16.53 9.51 10.80
CA GLU A 43 -16.82 8.13 11.18
C GLU A 43 -15.59 7.28 10.93
N LEU A 44 -15.28 6.39 11.87
CA LEU A 44 -14.22 5.39 11.69
C LEU A 44 -14.61 4.43 10.56
N ALA A 45 -13.64 4.13 9.71
CA ALA A 45 -13.76 3.15 8.65
C ALA A 45 -12.46 2.34 8.58
N ASP A 46 -12.59 1.03 8.53
CA ASP A 46 -11.45 0.15 8.30
C ASP A 46 -11.16 0.07 6.80
N PHE A 47 -10.45 1.06 6.26
CA PHE A 47 -10.06 1.03 4.85
C PHE A 47 -9.03 -0.07 4.55
N ALA A 48 -8.25 -0.48 5.56
CA ALA A 48 -7.18 -1.47 5.41
C ALA A 48 -7.74 -2.86 5.12
N GLN A 49 -8.96 -3.16 5.57
CA GLN A 49 -9.65 -4.42 5.28
C GLN A 49 -9.80 -4.71 3.77
N ASN A 50 -9.76 -3.68 2.91
CA ASN A 50 -9.93 -3.83 1.46
C ASN A 50 -8.61 -4.05 0.71
N ILE A 51 -7.48 -4.05 1.42
CA ILE A 51 -6.19 -4.36 0.82
C ILE A 51 -6.12 -5.86 0.56
N ILE A 52 -6.00 -6.24 -0.70
CA ILE A 52 -5.82 -7.62 -1.13
C ILE A 52 -4.47 -7.79 -1.81
N ASN A 53 -3.91 -9.00 -1.74
CA ASN A 53 -2.65 -9.36 -2.39
C ASN A 53 -1.45 -8.45 -2.03
N TRP A 54 -1.35 -8.04 -0.76
CA TRP A 54 -0.18 -7.27 -0.29
C TRP A 54 1.12 -8.05 -0.48
N GLN A 55 2.08 -7.42 -1.14
CA GLN A 55 3.40 -7.97 -1.42
C GLN A 55 4.43 -6.83 -1.37
N ALA A 56 5.64 -7.16 -0.92
CA ALA A 56 6.75 -6.22 -0.87
C ALA A 56 7.99 -6.89 -1.48
N TYR A 57 8.77 -6.12 -2.22
CA TYR A 57 9.94 -6.58 -2.96
C TYR A 57 11.12 -5.64 -2.71
N ASN A 58 12.33 -6.17 -2.74
CA ASN A 58 13.55 -5.37 -2.72
C ASN A 58 13.97 -4.97 -4.15
N GLU A 59 15.09 -4.26 -4.26
CA GLU A 59 15.64 -3.80 -5.55
C GLU A 59 16.07 -4.94 -6.50
N LYS A 60 16.13 -6.18 -6.01
CA LYS A 60 16.48 -7.39 -6.78
C LYS A 60 15.25 -8.26 -7.09
N ASP A 61 14.05 -7.71 -6.91
CA ASP A 61 12.77 -8.43 -7.05
C ASP A 61 12.62 -9.63 -6.10
N GLU A 62 13.37 -9.64 -4.99
CA GLU A 62 13.22 -10.67 -3.95
C GLU A 62 12.09 -10.28 -3.01
N LYS A 63 11.20 -11.23 -2.74
CA LYS A 63 10.04 -11.03 -1.88
C LYS A 63 10.48 -10.79 -0.42
N LEU A 64 10.03 -9.68 0.15
CA LEU A 64 10.27 -9.32 1.55
C LEU A 64 9.20 -9.92 2.45
N SER A 65 9.60 -10.30 3.66
CA SER A 65 8.66 -10.71 4.70
C SER A 65 7.96 -9.49 5.29
N PHE A 66 6.68 -9.64 5.59
CA PHE A 66 5.86 -8.64 6.29
C PHE A 66 5.03 -9.34 7.38
N LYS A 67 4.63 -8.57 8.39
CA LYS A 67 3.78 -9.00 9.49
C LYS A 67 2.59 -8.06 9.61
#